data_AF-A0A2R5GES4-F1
#
_entry.id   AF-A0A2R5GES4-F1
#
_cell.length_a   1.000
_cell.length_b   1.000
_cell.length_c   1.000
_cell.angle_alpha   90.00
_cell.angle_beta   90.00
_cell.angle_gamma   90.00
#
_symmetry.space_group_name_H-M   'P 1'
#
loop_
_entity.id
_entity.type
_entity.pdbx_description
1 polymer ?
#
loop_
_entity_poly.entity_id
_entity_poly.type
_entity_poly.pdbx_seq_one_letter_code
_entity_poly.pdbx_strand_id
1 'polypeptide(L)'
;MRTNWETRLVGKRVVLVPYRRQHVEKYHEWMKDPALLEATASEPLSVEEEYEMQASWRDDDAKCTFIILDASESEDAMSLDSQVLDKMVGDTNLFLQEGDETSDGEEGSSDSKAPPSAEIEIMIAEKSARRKKLASESLLLMMRYGIDALKLGRFVAKIGAANAPSLALFESLGYKRVAYAEAFEEHELHWNASDKEAMKMLPALCLALDTDVESDVYETTTLVDQYMSLHFGGDQSVRSHENAPMHAVAFPVRCAQLLTDLAAQELGGKVALAKMRALDLGCAVGGASFELSKTFAQALGIDKSSSFIARAKALRDAFSGAKCEFHLAVEGGKSRNIAVELDANVRRARVEFSTGDACDLGAISAVSTSAPYHAALLANLLCRLPDPAACLQQLSSLMAPQSVILIVSPYSWMENFTPRDKWLDPGEEKVTALMDSLGFERVLVRDVPLLIREHERKYQYIVSQALGFRRRSA
;
A
#
# COMPACT_ATOMS: atom_id res chain seq x y z
N MET A 1 4.85 3.78 -19.18
CA MET A 1 4.94 3.07 -17.91
C MET A 1 3.89 3.54 -16.91
N ARG A 2 2.75 4.11 -17.33
CA ARG A 2 1.72 4.56 -16.37
C ARG A 2 1.15 3.39 -15.58
N THR A 3 0.90 2.27 -16.25
CA THR A 3 0.27 1.09 -15.67
C THR A 3 1.11 0.41 -14.61
N ASN A 4 2.45 0.54 -14.66
CA ASN A 4 3.36 -0.05 -13.68
C ASN A 4 4.08 1.00 -12.82
N TRP A 5 3.69 2.28 -12.87
CA TRP A 5 4.46 3.38 -12.27
C TRP A 5 4.65 3.28 -10.75
N GLU A 6 3.67 2.70 -10.07
CA GLU A 6 3.71 2.45 -8.63
C GLU A 6 3.85 0.95 -8.31
N THR A 7 3.94 0.08 -9.31
CA THR A 7 4.01 -1.38 -9.10
C THR A 7 5.39 -1.85 -8.68
N ARG A 8 5.47 -2.82 -7.76
CA ARG A 8 6.71 -3.47 -7.30
C ARG A 8 6.59 -5.00 -7.23
N LEU A 9 7.23 -5.75 -8.13
CA LEU A 9 7.09 -7.21 -8.08
C LEU A 9 8.12 -7.83 -7.14
N VAL A 10 7.70 -8.58 -6.12
CA VAL A 10 8.60 -9.14 -5.11
C VAL A 10 8.75 -10.64 -5.34
N GLY A 11 9.97 -11.07 -5.68
CA GLY A 11 10.38 -12.45 -5.73
C GLY A 11 11.12 -12.88 -4.47
N LYS A 12 11.58 -14.13 -4.47
CA LYS A 12 12.47 -14.70 -3.46
C LYS A 12 13.90 -14.16 -3.58
N ARG A 13 14.38 -13.89 -4.79
CA ARG A 13 15.75 -13.40 -5.04
C ARG A 13 15.81 -12.03 -5.67
N VAL A 14 14.72 -11.56 -6.26
CA VAL A 14 14.68 -10.30 -6.99
C VAL A 14 13.52 -9.45 -6.51
N VAL A 15 13.68 -8.15 -6.60
CA VAL A 15 12.58 -7.19 -6.57
C VAL A 15 12.60 -6.41 -7.86
N LEU A 16 11.45 -6.29 -8.52
CA LEU A 16 11.26 -5.47 -9.71
C LEU A 16 10.63 -4.14 -9.30
N VAL A 17 11.31 -3.03 -9.52
CA VAL A 17 10.83 -1.68 -9.21
C VAL A 17 10.66 -0.85 -10.49
N PRO A 18 9.75 0.14 -10.54
CA PRO A 18 9.56 0.94 -11.74
C PRO A 18 10.85 1.67 -12.12
N TYR A 19 11.16 1.74 -13.43
CA TYR A 19 12.28 2.56 -13.90
C TYR A 19 12.00 4.05 -13.69
N ARG A 20 12.77 4.67 -12.79
CA ARG A 20 12.64 6.06 -12.35
C ARG A 20 13.88 6.85 -12.72
N ARG A 21 13.72 8.18 -12.75
CA ARG A 21 14.79 9.14 -13.03
C ARG A 21 16.09 8.88 -12.23
N GLN A 22 15.98 8.47 -10.97
CA GLN A 22 17.15 8.19 -10.12
C GLN A 22 18.01 7.01 -10.61
N HIS A 23 17.48 6.10 -11.43
CA HIS A 23 18.20 4.92 -11.94
C HIS A 23 19.04 5.24 -13.19
N VAL A 24 18.78 6.38 -13.85
CA VAL A 24 19.33 6.72 -15.17
C VAL A 24 20.85 6.74 -15.16
N GLU A 25 21.48 7.31 -14.13
CA GLU A 25 22.96 7.41 -14.09
C GLU A 25 23.62 6.02 -14.08
N LYS A 26 23.11 5.10 -13.24
CA LYS A 26 23.65 3.73 -13.21
C LYS A 26 23.33 2.97 -14.49
N TYR A 27 22.13 3.14 -15.04
CA TYR A 27 21.74 2.52 -16.30
C TYR A 27 22.65 2.98 -17.45
N HIS A 28 22.91 4.28 -17.54
CA HIS A 28 23.82 4.86 -18.51
C HIS A 28 25.25 4.31 -18.40
N GLU A 29 25.76 4.07 -17.18
CA GLU A 29 27.06 3.40 -17.01
C GLU A 29 27.06 1.97 -17.57
N TRP A 30 25.96 1.22 -17.47
CA TRP A 30 25.86 -0.09 -18.12
C TRP A 30 25.85 0.01 -19.64
N MET A 31 25.14 0.98 -20.20
CA MET A 31 25.04 1.20 -21.65
C MET A 31 26.34 1.72 -22.29
N LYS A 32 27.42 1.87 -21.53
CA LYS A 32 28.78 2.09 -22.05
C LYS A 32 29.52 0.78 -22.39
N ASP A 33 29.06 -0.39 -21.92
CA ASP A 33 29.69 -1.68 -22.23
C ASP A 33 29.26 -2.13 -23.65
N PRO A 34 30.19 -2.21 -24.64
CA PRO A 34 29.84 -2.61 -26.00
C PRO A 34 29.18 -3.99 -26.10
N ALA A 35 29.54 -4.90 -25.19
CA ALA A 35 28.95 -6.23 -25.17
C ALA A 35 27.49 -6.22 -24.67
N LEU A 36 27.11 -5.24 -23.85
CA LEU A 36 25.71 -5.05 -23.46
C LEU A 36 24.91 -4.43 -24.60
N LEU A 37 25.43 -3.36 -25.22
CA LEU A 37 24.81 -2.71 -26.39
C LEU A 37 24.53 -3.70 -27.53
N GLU A 38 25.50 -4.56 -27.85
CA GLU A 38 25.33 -5.63 -28.85
C GLU A 38 24.26 -6.63 -28.42
N ALA A 39 24.28 -7.08 -27.16
CA ALA A 39 23.34 -8.08 -26.66
C ALA A 39 21.90 -7.58 -26.53
N THR A 40 21.69 -6.27 -26.34
CA THR A 40 20.38 -5.61 -26.26
C THR A 40 20.00 -4.89 -27.56
N ALA A 41 20.79 -5.05 -28.63
CA ALA A 41 20.59 -4.36 -29.91
C ALA A 41 20.33 -2.84 -29.77
N SER A 42 21.05 -2.19 -28.85
CA SER A 42 20.85 -0.79 -28.49
C SER A 42 21.98 0.10 -29.00
N GLU A 43 21.66 1.37 -29.27
CA GLU A 43 22.66 2.39 -29.63
C GLU A 43 23.12 3.16 -28.37
N PRO A 44 24.39 3.61 -28.31
CA PRO A 44 24.87 4.40 -27.20
C PRO A 44 24.23 5.79 -27.21
N LEU A 45 23.67 6.19 -26.07
CA LEU A 45 23.10 7.52 -25.84
C LEU A 45 23.98 8.33 -24.87
N SER A 46 23.93 9.66 -24.98
CA SER A 46 24.41 10.55 -23.92
C SER A 46 23.53 10.43 -22.66
N VAL A 47 24.06 10.85 -21.50
CA VAL A 47 23.28 10.78 -20.25
C VAL A 47 22.04 11.67 -20.30
N GLU A 48 22.10 12.80 -21.02
CA GLU A 48 20.97 13.68 -21.25
C GLU A 48 19.88 12.99 -22.09
N GLU A 49 20.27 12.31 -23.17
CA GLU A 49 19.35 11.52 -24.02
C GLU A 49 18.71 10.36 -23.24
N GLU A 50 19.45 9.71 -22.33
CA GLU A 50 18.91 8.68 -21.43
C GLU A 50 17.82 9.24 -20.51
N TYR A 51 18.02 10.46 -19.98
CA TYR A 51 17.00 11.14 -19.19
C TYR A 51 15.75 11.48 -19.99
N GLU A 52 15.91 11.91 -21.25
CA GLU A 52 14.80 12.19 -22.16
C GLU A 52 14.05 10.91 -22.54
N MET A 53 14.78 9.83 -22.83
CA MET A 53 14.21 8.52 -23.10
C MET A 53 13.43 8.00 -21.90
N GLN A 54 13.99 8.05 -20.69
CA GLN A 54 13.30 7.64 -19.46
C GLN A 54 12.01 8.44 -19.24
N ALA A 55 12.04 9.75 -19.47
CA ALA A 55 10.84 10.58 -19.38
C ALA A 55 9.78 10.19 -20.41
N SER A 56 10.18 9.88 -21.65
CA SER A 56 9.26 9.42 -22.69
C SER A 56 8.63 8.07 -22.33
N TRP A 57 9.41 7.13 -21.79
CA TRP A 57 8.92 5.81 -21.40
C TRP A 57 8.00 5.87 -20.20
N ARG A 58 8.26 6.78 -19.24
CA ARG A 58 7.36 7.03 -18.11
C ARG A 58 5.92 7.22 -18.58
N ASP A 59 5.73 8.06 -19.59
CA ASP A 59 4.41 8.53 -20.02
C ASP A 59 3.77 7.66 -21.12
N ASP A 60 4.43 6.56 -21.54
CA ASP A 60 3.98 5.64 -22.61
C ASP A 60 3.09 4.49 -22.09
N ASP A 61 1.79 4.50 -22.39
CA ASP A 61 0.84 3.48 -21.91
C ASP A 61 1.06 2.08 -22.51
N ALA A 62 1.84 1.96 -23.59
CA ALA A 62 2.16 0.69 -24.24
C ALA A 62 3.45 0.06 -23.70
N LYS A 63 4.13 0.67 -22.73
CA LYS A 63 5.41 0.19 -22.19
C LYS A 63 5.36 -0.02 -20.68
N CYS A 64 5.89 -1.16 -20.24
CA CYS A 64 6.18 -1.44 -18.84
C CYS A 64 7.65 -1.83 -18.67
N THR A 65 8.42 -1.00 -17.95
CA THR A 65 9.82 -1.29 -17.63
C THR A 65 9.99 -1.41 -16.13
N PHE A 66 10.69 -2.45 -15.69
CA PHE A 66 11.13 -2.59 -14.31
C PHE A 66 12.65 -2.73 -14.23
N ILE A 67 13.24 -2.10 -13.22
CA ILE A 67 14.60 -2.35 -12.77
C ILE A 67 14.60 -3.56 -11.84
N ILE A 68 15.55 -4.47 -12.07
CA ILE A 68 15.78 -5.67 -11.28
C ILE A 68 16.76 -5.34 -10.15
N LEU A 69 16.34 -5.58 -8.91
CA LEU A 69 17.18 -5.49 -7.71
C LEU A 69 17.55 -6.90 -7.24
N ASP A 70 18.82 -7.14 -6.90
CA ASP A 70 19.27 -8.38 -6.24
C ASP A 70 18.90 -8.33 -4.74
N ALA A 71 17.92 -9.14 -4.36
CA ALA A 71 17.41 -9.25 -2.99
C ALA A 71 17.90 -10.54 -2.29
N SER A 72 18.85 -11.28 -2.88
CA SER A 72 19.27 -12.60 -2.38
C SER A 72 19.88 -12.60 -0.97
N GLU A 73 20.42 -11.47 -0.51
CA GLU A 73 21.05 -11.29 0.80
C GLU A 73 20.27 -10.33 1.73
N SER A 74 19.04 -9.95 1.36
CA SER A 74 18.24 -8.99 2.14
C SER A 74 17.22 -9.72 3.02
N GLU A 75 17.23 -9.45 4.33
CA GLU A 75 16.23 -10.01 5.27
C GLU A 75 14.85 -9.35 5.12
N ASP A 76 14.79 -8.15 4.54
CA ASP A 76 13.56 -7.41 4.27
C ASP A 76 13.61 -6.75 2.89
N ALA A 77 12.72 -7.19 2.00
CA ALA A 77 12.56 -6.62 0.67
C ALA A 77 12.17 -5.13 0.73
N MET A 78 11.43 -4.65 1.74
CA MET A 78 10.98 -3.25 1.84
C MET A 78 12.10 -2.28 2.25
N SER A 79 13.22 -2.76 2.80
CA SER A 79 14.37 -1.91 3.19
C SER A 79 15.22 -1.40 2.01
N LEU A 80 14.94 -1.91 0.79
CA LEU A 80 15.75 -1.68 -0.40
C LEU A 80 15.67 -0.24 -0.94
N ASP A 81 14.70 0.58 -0.54
CA ASP A 81 14.52 1.94 -1.07
C ASP A 81 15.72 2.87 -0.80
N SER A 82 16.43 2.63 0.31
CA SER A 82 17.66 3.35 0.66
C SER A 82 18.91 2.84 -0.07
N GLN A 83 18.84 1.65 -0.70
CA GLN A 83 19.95 0.93 -1.34
C GLN A 83 19.64 0.54 -2.80
N VAL A 84 18.61 1.13 -3.42
CA VAL A 84 18.12 0.72 -4.75
C VAL A 84 19.24 0.74 -5.77
N LEU A 85 20.08 1.78 -5.75
CA LEU A 85 21.20 1.90 -6.69
C LEU A 85 22.28 0.85 -6.47
N ASP A 86 22.57 0.48 -5.23
CA ASP A 86 23.58 -0.55 -4.93
C ASP A 86 23.10 -1.95 -5.34
N LYS A 87 21.80 -2.20 -5.21
CA LYS A 87 21.18 -3.50 -5.48
C LYS A 87 20.66 -3.66 -6.91
N MET A 88 20.59 -2.58 -7.69
CA MET A 88 20.20 -2.58 -9.10
C MET A 88 21.17 -3.43 -9.94
N VAL A 89 20.66 -4.44 -10.65
CA VAL A 89 21.47 -5.43 -11.40
C VAL A 89 21.07 -5.63 -12.86
N GLY A 90 19.91 -5.13 -13.27
CA GLY A 90 19.41 -5.20 -14.64
C GLY A 90 18.02 -4.60 -14.78
N ASP A 91 17.33 -4.92 -15.87
CA ASP A 91 15.96 -4.50 -16.18
C ASP A 91 15.19 -5.54 -16.99
N THR A 92 13.87 -5.41 -17.03
CA THR A 92 12.97 -6.18 -17.89
C THR A 92 11.85 -5.29 -18.43
N ASN A 93 11.52 -5.48 -19.70
CA ASN A 93 10.58 -4.64 -20.45
C ASN A 93 9.43 -5.47 -21.00
N LEU A 94 8.24 -4.87 -21.06
CA LEU A 94 7.12 -5.32 -21.88
C LEU A 94 6.71 -4.19 -22.82
N PHE A 95 6.63 -4.51 -24.10
CA PHE A 95 6.09 -3.65 -25.15
C PHE A 95 4.76 -4.24 -25.61
N LEU A 96 3.66 -3.59 -25.26
CA LEU A 96 2.31 -4.00 -25.62
C LEU A 96 2.13 -3.86 -27.13
N GLN A 97 1.67 -4.94 -27.75
CA GLN A 97 1.29 -4.93 -29.16
C GLN A 97 -0.22 -4.76 -29.23
N GLU A 98 -0.69 -3.77 -30.00
CA GLU A 98 -2.10 -3.71 -30.37
C GLU A 98 -2.44 -5.02 -31.09
N GLY A 99 -3.56 -5.65 -30.71
CA GLY A 99 -3.94 -6.94 -31.27
C GLY A 99 -4.17 -6.81 -32.77
N ASP A 100 -3.14 -7.10 -33.56
CA ASP A 100 -3.25 -7.15 -35.01
C ASP A 100 -4.35 -8.14 -35.37
N GLU A 101 -5.28 -7.67 -36.19
CA GLU A 101 -6.07 -8.55 -37.05
C GLU A 101 -5.06 -9.27 -37.96
N THR A 102 -4.47 -10.37 -37.50
CA THR A 102 -3.63 -11.18 -38.38
C THR A 102 -4.52 -11.71 -39.49
N SER A 103 -4.37 -11.06 -40.64
CA SER A 103 -4.86 -11.43 -41.94
C SER A 103 -4.17 -12.71 -42.40
N ASP A 104 -4.55 -13.86 -41.83
CA ASP A 104 -4.25 -15.16 -42.40
C ASP A 104 -5.40 -16.14 -42.11
N GLY A 105 -6.40 -16.07 -42.99
CA GLY A 105 -7.21 -17.21 -43.46
C GLY A 105 -8.03 -18.00 -42.45
N GLU A 106 -9.30 -17.61 -42.26
CA GLU A 106 -10.47 -18.38 -42.70
C GLU A 106 -11.74 -17.56 -42.39
N GLU A 107 -12.45 -17.14 -43.43
CA GLU A 107 -13.75 -16.46 -43.32
C GLU A 107 -14.75 -17.38 -42.61
N GLY A 108 -15.00 -17.15 -41.32
CA GLY A 108 -16.05 -17.92 -40.64
C GLY A 108 -16.11 -17.86 -39.11
N SER A 109 -15.99 -16.68 -38.47
CA SER A 109 -16.44 -16.48 -37.06
C SER A 109 -16.19 -15.03 -36.63
N SER A 110 -17.25 -14.23 -36.48
CA SER A 110 -17.17 -12.79 -36.22
C SER A 110 -17.00 -12.42 -34.74
N ASP A 111 -16.18 -13.12 -33.93
CA ASP A 111 -16.03 -12.76 -32.50
C ASP A 111 -14.70 -13.14 -31.79
N SER A 112 -13.65 -13.59 -32.49
CA SER A 112 -12.38 -13.95 -31.83
C SER A 112 -11.25 -12.96 -32.13
N LYS A 113 -11.20 -11.83 -31.41
CA LYS A 113 -9.97 -11.03 -31.34
C LYS A 113 -8.85 -11.89 -30.76
N ALA A 114 -7.68 -11.90 -31.41
CA ALA A 114 -6.50 -12.56 -30.87
C ALA A 114 -6.21 -12.05 -29.44
N PRO A 115 -5.73 -12.92 -28.54
CA PRO A 115 -5.43 -12.49 -27.18
C PRO A 115 -4.35 -11.40 -27.21
N PRO A 116 -4.47 -10.36 -26.37
CA PRO A 116 -3.48 -9.30 -26.33
C PRO A 116 -2.09 -9.88 -26.04
N SER A 117 -1.09 -9.39 -26.77
CA SER A 117 0.29 -9.86 -26.68
C SER A 117 1.26 -8.74 -26.37
N ALA A 118 2.41 -9.12 -25.83
CA ALA A 118 3.50 -8.19 -25.59
C ALA A 118 4.85 -8.82 -25.93
N GLU A 119 5.74 -8.00 -26.46
CA GLU A 119 7.15 -8.34 -26.58
C GLU A 119 7.81 -8.18 -25.21
N ILE A 120 8.56 -9.19 -24.76
CA ILE A 120 9.24 -9.21 -23.46
C ILE A 120 10.76 -9.24 -23.65
N GLU A 121 11.44 -8.38 -22.92
CA GLU A 121 12.90 -8.29 -22.93
C GLU A 121 13.46 -8.35 -21.51
N ILE A 122 14.72 -8.78 -21.38
CA ILE A 122 15.43 -8.79 -20.11
C ILE A 122 16.94 -8.60 -20.29
N MET A 123 17.53 -7.83 -19.39
CA MET A 123 18.98 -7.68 -19.26
C MET A 123 19.41 -7.89 -17.80
N ILE A 124 20.49 -8.64 -17.59
CA ILE A 124 21.25 -8.64 -16.32
C ILE A 124 22.62 -8.02 -16.58
N ALA A 125 22.70 -6.71 -16.36
CA ALA A 125 23.88 -5.91 -16.63
C ALA A 125 25.06 -6.30 -15.73
N GLU A 126 24.82 -6.42 -14.43
CA GLU A 126 25.86 -6.73 -13.44
C GLU A 126 26.40 -8.15 -13.59
N LYS A 127 27.70 -8.27 -13.95
CA LYS A 127 28.35 -9.58 -14.18
C LYS A 127 28.32 -10.47 -12.93
N SER A 128 28.43 -9.87 -11.74
CA SER A 128 28.36 -10.55 -10.43
C SER A 128 26.97 -11.10 -10.09
N ALA A 129 25.92 -10.63 -10.77
CA ALA A 129 24.53 -11.02 -10.57
C ALA A 129 24.10 -12.15 -11.53
N ARG A 130 24.89 -12.43 -12.57
CA ARG A 130 24.62 -13.48 -13.56
C ARG A 130 24.75 -14.87 -12.93
N ARG A 131 24.08 -15.85 -13.55
CA ARG A 131 24.05 -17.27 -13.12
C ARG A 131 23.49 -17.53 -11.70
N LYS A 132 22.88 -16.52 -11.06
CA LYS A 132 22.16 -16.63 -9.77
C LYS A 132 20.65 -16.86 -9.92
N LYS A 133 20.17 -17.18 -11.14
CA LYS A 133 18.73 -17.36 -11.48
C LYS A 133 17.87 -16.11 -11.33
N LEU A 134 18.47 -14.92 -11.26
CA LEU A 134 17.73 -13.64 -11.18
C LEU A 134 16.92 -13.37 -12.46
N ALA A 135 17.50 -13.64 -13.64
CA ALA A 135 16.82 -13.44 -14.93
C ALA A 135 15.55 -14.28 -15.05
N SER A 136 15.65 -15.59 -14.78
CA SER A 136 14.50 -16.50 -14.83
C SER A 136 13.38 -16.07 -13.89
N GLU A 137 13.73 -15.65 -12.67
CA GLU A 137 12.74 -15.22 -11.69
C GLU A 137 12.08 -13.88 -12.07
N SER A 138 12.85 -12.95 -12.62
CA SER A 138 12.37 -11.66 -13.12
C SER A 138 11.40 -11.84 -14.29
N LEU A 139 11.73 -12.69 -15.27
CA LEU A 139 10.83 -13.02 -16.38
C LEU A 139 9.53 -13.66 -15.90
N LEU A 140 9.61 -14.61 -14.96
CA LEU A 140 8.43 -15.26 -14.40
C LEU A 140 7.51 -14.27 -13.67
N LEU A 141 8.07 -13.33 -12.91
CA LEU A 141 7.30 -12.25 -12.28
C LEU A 141 6.69 -11.30 -13.33
N MET A 142 7.46 -10.88 -14.33
CA MET A 142 7.01 -9.96 -15.38
C MET A 142 5.89 -10.57 -16.23
N MET A 143 6.03 -11.83 -16.66
CA MET A 143 4.98 -12.54 -17.39
C MET A 143 3.70 -12.66 -16.55
N ARG A 144 3.85 -12.95 -15.27
CA ARG A 144 2.69 -13.12 -14.39
C ARG A 144 1.99 -11.79 -14.09
N TYR A 145 2.73 -10.67 -13.96
CA TYR A 145 2.16 -9.32 -13.97
C TYR A 145 1.42 -9.04 -15.28
N GLY A 146 2.02 -9.37 -16.42
CA GLY A 146 1.40 -9.21 -17.73
C GLY A 146 0.06 -9.95 -17.88
N ILE A 147 -0.04 -11.17 -17.36
CA ILE A 147 -1.29 -11.95 -17.37
C ILE A 147 -2.32 -11.35 -16.42
N ASP A 148 -1.94 -11.09 -15.17
CA ASP A 148 -2.90 -10.74 -14.12
C ASP A 148 -3.37 -9.27 -14.25
N ALA A 149 -2.44 -8.34 -14.49
CA ALA A 149 -2.71 -6.91 -14.54
C ALA A 149 -3.03 -6.40 -15.96
N LEU A 150 -2.29 -6.86 -16.97
CA LEU A 150 -2.42 -6.38 -18.35
C LEU A 150 -3.29 -7.30 -19.23
N LYS A 151 -3.78 -8.42 -18.67
CA LYS A 151 -4.62 -9.42 -19.35
C LYS A 151 -3.98 -10.05 -20.59
N LEU A 152 -2.65 -10.10 -20.63
CA LEU A 152 -1.90 -10.69 -21.74
C LEU A 152 -2.14 -12.20 -21.83
N GLY A 153 -2.40 -12.69 -23.04
CA GLY A 153 -2.51 -14.11 -23.33
C GLY A 153 -1.29 -14.71 -24.01
N ARG A 154 -0.39 -13.88 -24.56
CA ARG A 154 0.81 -14.31 -25.27
C ARG A 154 1.99 -13.37 -25.03
N PHE A 155 3.17 -13.93 -24.84
CA PHE A 155 4.44 -13.20 -24.76
C PHE A 155 5.33 -13.61 -25.92
N VAL A 156 5.97 -12.62 -26.54
CA VAL A 156 6.87 -12.78 -27.67
C VAL A 156 8.27 -12.35 -27.24
N ALA A 157 9.28 -13.16 -27.53
CA ALA A 157 10.68 -12.79 -27.32
C ALA A 157 11.44 -12.96 -28.63
N LYS A 158 12.12 -11.89 -29.06
CA LYS A 158 13.02 -11.91 -30.22
C LYS A 158 14.45 -11.93 -29.72
N ILE A 159 15.20 -12.94 -30.13
CA ILE A 159 16.53 -13.22 -29.57
C ILE A 159 17.49 -13.54 -30.71
N GLY A 160 18.55 -12.75 -30.85
CA GLY A 160 19.62 -12.98 -31.83
C GLY A 160 20.16 -14.41 -31.77
N ALA A 161 20.40 -15.02 -32.93
CA ALA A 161 20.79 -16.43 -33.05
C ALA A 161 22.10 -16.78 -32.33
N ALA A 162 23.00 -15.80 -32.21
CA ALA A 162 24.25 -15.94 -31.48
C ALA A 162 24.07 -15.95 -29.95
N ASN A 163 22.93 -15.49 -29.41
CA ASN A 163 22.67 -15.37 -27.98
C ASN A 163 22.14 -16.69 -27.38
N ALA A 164 22.95 -17.74 -27.49
CA ALA A 164 22.62 -19.08 -26.98
C ALA A 164 22.18 -19.11 -25.49
N PRO A 165 22.76 -18.31 -24.57
CA PRO A 165 22.30 -18.28 -23.18
C PRO A 165 20.85 -17.78 -23.02
N SER A 166 20.44 -16.76 -23.78
CA SER A 166 19.07 -16.22 -23.70
C SER A 166 18.08 -17.17 -24.35
N LEU A 167 18.43 -17.78 -25.49
CA LEU A 167 17.61 -18.83 -26.12
C LEU A 167 17.33 -19.97 -25.14
N ALA A 168 18.38 -20.50 -24.49
CA ALA A 168 18.23 -21.57 -23.51
C ALA A 168 17.41 -21.14 -22.27
N LEU A 169 17.54 -19.88 -21.83
CA LEU A 169 16.74 -19.33 -20.73
C LEU A 169 15.25 -19.33 -21.08
N PHE A 170 14.85 -18.74 -22.20
CA PHE A 170 13.45 -18.63 -22.60
C PHE A 170 12.83 -20.01 -22.88
N GLU A 171 13.55 -20.90 -23.57
CA GLU A 171 13.10 -22.28 -23.79
C GLU A 171 12.86 -23.03 -22.46
N SER A 172 13.73 -22.82 -21.45
CA SER A 172 13.55 -23.42 -20.13
C SER A 172 12.32 -22.93 -19.37
N LEU A 173 11.78 -21.76 -19.74
CA LEU A 173 10.54 -21.18 -19.21
C LEU A 173 9.30 -21.61 -20.02
N GLY A 174 9.47 -22.46 -21.02
CA GLY A 174 8.38 -23.00 -21.85
C GLY A 174 8.11 -22.23 -23.13
N TYR A 175 8.97 -21.26 -23.51
CA TYR A 175 8.86 -20.61 -24.82
C TYR A 175 9.17 -21.59 -25.94
N LYS A 176 8.48 -21.44 -27.07
CA LYS A 176 8.67 -22.27 -28.27
C LYS A 176 9.13 -21.37 -29.41
N ARG A 177 10.16 -21.78 -30.15
CA ARG A 177 10.55 -21.08 -31.39
C ARG A 177 9.45 -21.24 -32.42
N VAL A 178 9.01 -20.13 -33.00
CA VAL A 178 7.93 -20.11 -33.99
C VAL A 178 8.38 -19.58 -35.34
N ALA A 179 9.38 -18.71 -35.37
CA ALA A 179 9.92 -18.14 -36.59
C ALA A 179 11.42 -17.81 -36.46
N TYR A 180 12.04 -17.53 -37.61
CA TYR A 180 13.40 -17.02 -37.71
C TYR A 180 13.40 -15.85 -38.69
N ALA A 181 13.83 -14.68 -38.24
CA ALA A 181 13.88 -13.48 -39.05
C ALA A 181 15.30 -13.32 -39.63
N GLU A 182 15.48 -13.73 -40.90
CA GLU A 182 16.79 -13.75 -41.57
C GLU A 182 17.42 -12.35 -41.68
N ALA A 183 16.61 -11.30 -41.84
CA ALA A 183 17.07 -9.92 -41.94
C ALA A 183 17.74 -9.39 -40.64
N PHE A 184 17.37 -9.95 -39.48
CA PHE A 184 17.88 -9.56 -38.16
C PHE A 184 18.69 -10.68 -37.48
N GLU A 185 18.85 -11.81 -38.16
CA GLU A 185 19.48 -13.03 -37.64
C GLU A 185 18.96 -13.47 -36.26
N GLU A 186 17.65 -13.35 -36.01
CA GLU A 186 17.04 -13.62 -34.70
C GLU A 186 15.97 -14.71 -34.74
N HIS A 187 15.83 -15.44 -33.64
CA HIS A 187 14.71 -16.34 -33.41
C HIS A 187 13.57 -15.60 -32.72
N GLU A 188 12.36 -15.85 -33.21
CA GLU A 188 11.13 -15.44 -32.53
C GLU A 188 10.58 -16.60 -31.71
N LEU A 189 10.35 -16.35 -30.43
CA LEU A 189 9.88 -17.32 -29.47
C LEU A 189 8.55 -16.87 -28.86
N HIS A 190 7.58 -17.78 -28.77
CA HIS A 190 6.27 -17.50 -28.19
C HIS A 190 6.02 -18.31 -26.92
N TRP A 191 5.33 -17.68 -25.98
CA TRP A 191 4.77 -18.31 -24.79
C TRP A 191 3.29 -17.95 -24.69
N ASN A 192 2.43 -18.95 -24.42
CA ASN A 192 0.97 -18.76 -24.42
C ASN A 192 0.38 -19.13 -23.06
N ALA A 193 -0.44 -18.25 -22.50
CA ALA A 193 -1.10 -18.45 -21.20
C ALA A 193 -2.12 -19.60 -21.20
N SER A 194 -2.57 -20.05 -22.38
CA SER A 194 -3.41 -21.23 -22.54
C SER A 194 -2.66 -22.56 -22.34
N ASP A 195 -1.32 -22.56 -22.34
CA ASP A 195 -0.50 -23.75 -22.09
C ASP A 195 -0.48 -24.05 -20.58
N LYS A 196 -1.30 -25.01 -20.16
CA LYS A 196 -1.49 -25.36 -18.74
C LYS A 196 -0.22 -25.85 -18.04
N GLU A 197 0.71 -26.49 -18.75
CA GLU A 197 1.96 -26.95 -18.14
C GLU A 197 2.93 -25.78 -17.95
N ALA A 198 3.00 -24.86 -18.93
CA ALA A 198 3.79 -23.65 -18.80
C ALA A 198 3.25 -22.72 -17.68
N MET A 199 1.93 -22.61 -17.55
CA MET A 199 1.27 -21.84 -16.47
C MET A 199 1.64 -22.33 -15.05
N LYS A 200 1.95 -23.61 -14.86
CA LYS A 200 2.39 -24.14 -13.55
C LYS A 200 3.77 -23.64 -13.12
N MET A 201 4.60 -23.18 -14.08
CA MET A 201 5.93 -22.65 -13.79
C MET A 201 5.89 -21.22 -13.26
N LEU A 202 4.80 -20.49 -13.51
CA LEU A 202 4.63 -19.14 -12.99
C LEU A 202 4.48 -19.20 -11.46
N PRO A 203 5.22 -18.37 -10.72
CA PRO A 203 5.02 -18.26 -9.28
C PRO A 203 3.57 -17.84 -9.01
N ALA A 204 3.00 -18.35 -7.91
CA ALA A 204 1.90 -17.64 -7.25
C ALA A 204 2.47 -16.29 -6.90
N LEU A 205 2.03 -15.26 -7.61
CA LEU A 205 2.89 -14.12 -7.66
C LEU A 205 2.63 -13.26 -6.44
N CYS A 206 3.72 -12.98 -5.73
CA CYS A 206 3.81 -11.79 -4.89
C CYS A 206 3.86 -10.60 -5.85
N LEU A 207 2.70 -10.32 -6.46
CA LEU A 207 2.40 -8.98 -6.88
C LEU A 207 2.41 -8.22 -5.55
N ALA A 208 3.51 -7.56 -5.23
CA ALA A 208 3.28 -6.16 -4.93
C ALA A 208 3.00 -5.48 -6.29
N LEU A 209 1.90 -5.88 -6.95
CA LEU A 209 1.09 -4.83 -7.51
C LEU A 209 0.96 -3.85 -6.36
N ASP A 210 1.09 -2.59 -6.69
CA ASP A 210 0.38 -1.58 -5.92
C ASP A 210 -1.16 -1.78 -6.06
N THR A 211 -1.63 -3.03 -6.02
CA THR A 211 -3.00 -3.52 -5.92
C THR A 211 -3.14 -4.57 -4.80
N ASP A 212 -2.09 -4.90 -4.05
CA ASP A 212 -2.22 -5.35 -2.64
C ASP A 212 -2.03 -4.17 -1.66
N VAL A 213 -2.20 -2.95 -2.17
CA VAL A 213 -2.46 -1.73 -1.39
C VAL A 213 -3.88 -1.77 -0.76
N GLU A 214 -4.66 -2.83 -0.95
CA GLU A 214 -5.90 -3.08 -0.20
C GLU A 214 -5.66 -3.73 1.17
N SER A 215 -4.43 -4.15 1.50
CA SER A 215 -4.09 -4.58 2.87
C SER A 215 -2.94 -3.86 3.56
N ASP A 216 -1.95 -3.28 2.85
CA ASP A 216 -0.72 -2.82 3.52
C ASP A 216 -0.20 -1.43 3.08
N VAL A 217 -1.10 -0.46 2.83
CA VAL A 217 -0.72 0.97 2.72
C VAL A 217 0.22 1.39 3.87
N TYR A 218 -0.02 0.81 5.05
CA TYR A 218 0.52 1.15 6.37
C TYR A 218 1.77 0.39 6.82
N GLU A 219 2.32 -0.52 6.02
CA GLU A 219 3.50 -1.31 6.43
C GLU A 219 4.83 -0.64 6.10
N THR A 220 4.84 0.45 5.32
CA THR A 220 6.10 1.16 5.04
C THR A 220 6.59 1.91 6.27
N THR A 221 7.90 1.88 6.52
CA THR A 221 8.50 2.66 7.62
C THR A 221 8.16 4.15 7.49
N THR A 222 8.10 4.69 6.26
CA THR A 222 7.67 6.07 6.01
C THR A 222 6.26 6.34 6.48
N LEU A 223 5.28 5.47 6.19
CA LEU A 223 3.91 5.71 6.62
C LEU A 223 3.73 5.50 8.12
N VAL A 224 4.45 4.53 8.72
CA VAL A 224 4.57 4.41 10.18
C VAL A 224 5.08 5.71 10.78
N ASP A 225 6.15 6.29 10.26
CA ASP A 225 6.70 7.56 10.74
C ASP A 225 5.72 8.74 10.57
N GLN A 226 4.98 8.80 9.45
CA GLN A 226 3.94 9.81 9.24
C GLN A 226 2.78 9.68 10.24
N TYR A 227 2.33 8.45 10.53
CA TYR A 227 1.28 8.22 11.53
C TYR A 227 1.79 8.41 12.96
N MET A 228 3.05 8.09 13.24
CA MET A 228 3.70 8.48 14.49
C MET A 228 3.72 10.00 14.66
N SER A 229 3.99 10.75 13.58
CA SER A 229 3.90 12.21 13.58
C SER A 229 2.48 12.73 13.81
N LEU A 230 1.47 12.15 13.16
CA LEU A 230 0.06 12.49 13.33
C LEU A 230 -0.43 12.23 14.77
N HIS A 231 0.00 11.13 15.38
CA HIS A 231 -0.46 10.69 16.69
C HIS A 231 0.33 11.31 17.85
N PHE A 232 1.65 11.49 17.68
CA PHE A 232 2.56 11.83 18.78
C PHE A 232 3.50 13.00 18.48
N GLY A 233 3.51 13.54 17.25
CA GLY A 233 4.41 14.65 16.89
C GLY A 233 4.04 16.00 17.51
N GLY A 234 2.78 16.19 17.90
CA GLY A 234 2.29 17.42 18.53
C GLY A 234 2.65 18.67 17.74
N ASP A 235 3.06 19.73 18.42
CA ASP A 235 3.52 20.97 17.77
C ASP A 235 4.84 20.75 17.00
N GLN A 236 5.67 19.81 17.43
CA GLN A 236 7.00 19.58 16.86
C GLN A 236 6.94 19.05 15.42
N SER A 237 5.81 18.46 15.01
CA SER A 237 5.62 18.00 13.64
C SER A 237 5.37 19.16 12.67
N VAL A 238 4.64 20.19 13.08
CA VAL A 238 4.16 21.24 12.17
C VAL A 238 4.87 22.58 12.32
N ARG A 239 5.67 22.81 13.37
CA ARG A 239 6.29 24.12 13.66
C ARG A 239 7.50 24.48 12.77
N SER A 240 7.43 24.19 11.48
CA SER A 240 8.48 24.58 10.52
C SER A 240 8.34 26.01 9.99
N HIS A 241 7.16 26.62 10.13
CA HIS A 241 6.91 28.00 9.71
C HIS A 241 5.72 28.65 10.44
N GLU A 242 5.61 29.98 10.34
CA GLU A 242 4.62 30.80 11.04
C GLU A 242 3.16 30.46 10.66
N ASN A 243 2.93 30.07 9.40
CA ASN A 243 1.60 29.70 8.89
C ASN A 243 1.21 28.24 9.13
N ALA A 244 1.89 27.54 10.05
CA ALA A 244 1.62 26.13 10.32
C ALA A 244 0.16 25.94 10.81
N PRO A 245 -0.61 24.96 10.33
CA PRO A 245 -2.01 24.79 10.72
C PRO A 245 -2.12 24.12 12.10
N MET A 246 -1.73 24.86 13.14
CA MET A 246 -1.66 24.40 14.53
C MET A 246 -2.99 23.84 15.06
N HIS A 247 -4.13 24.29 14.53
CA HIS A 247 -5.46 23.80 14.91
C HIS A 247 -5.73 22.35 14.46
N ALA A 248 -4.90 21.80 13.58
CA ALA A 248 -5.06 20.46 13.02
C ALA A 248 -4.11 19.42 13.63
N VAL A 249 -3.26 19.79 14.60
CA VAL A 249 -2.38 18.84 15.32
C VAL A 249 -3.18 17.98 16.31
N ALA A 250 -2.50 16.95 16.85
CA ALA A 250 -3.03 16.06 17.88
C ALA A 250 -4.40 15.47 17.53
N PHE A 251 -4.63 15.15 16.24
CA PHE A 251 -5.92 14.71 15.73
C PHE A 251 -6.49 13.50 16.50
N PRO A 252 -5.74 12.40 16.72
CA PRO A 252 -6.27 11.24 17.43
C PRO A 252 -6.65 11.55 18.89
N VAL A 253 -5.88 12.41 19.56
CA VAL A 253 -6.15 12.88 20.92
C VAL A 253 -7.45 13.68 20.96
N ARG A 254 -7.66 14.62 20.03
CA ARG A 254 -8.90 15.41 19.93
C ARG A 254 -10.11 14.54 19.61
N CYS A 255 -9.97 13.51 18.76
CA CYS A 255 -11.02 12.53 18.50
C CYS A 255 -11.39 11.72 19.76
N ALA A 256 -10.41 11.22 20.50
CA ALA A 256 -10.64 10.49 21.74
C ALA A 256 -11.27 11.35 22.84
N GLN A 257 -10.88 12.63 22.94
CA GLN A 257 -11.48 13.60 23.86
C GLN A 257 -12.94 13.89 23.49
N LEU A 258 -13.23 14.07 22.19
CA LEU A 258 -14.59 14.25 21.70
C LEU A 258 -15.48 13.04 22.01
N LEU A 259 -14.97 11.82 21.82
CA LEU A 259 -15.69 10.60 22.21
C LEU A 259 -15.89 10.51 23.72
N THR A 260 -14.88 10.88 24.51
CA THR A 260 -14.95 10.85 25.98
C THR A 260 -15.98 11.84 26.52
N ASP A 261 -16.05 13.05 25.95
CA ASP A 261 -17.02 14.06 26.34
C ASP A 261 -18.43 13.67 25.92
N LEU A 262 -18.60 13.12 24.71
CA LEU A 262 -19.87 12.53 24.25
C LEU A 262 -20.32 11.40 25.20
N ALA A 263 -19.44 10.46 25.50
CA ALA A 263 -19.74 9.35 26.41
C ALA A 263 -20.06 9.85 27.82
N ALA A 264 -19.36 10.87 28.32
CA ALA A 264 -19.64 11.43 29.65
C ALA A 264 -21.01 12.12 29.68
N GLN A 265 -21.41 12.79 28.60
CA GLN A 265 -22.72 13.41 28.50
C GLN A 265 -23.85 12.37 28.48
N GLU A 266 -23.68 11.30 27.70
CA GLU A 266 -24.75 10.33 27.44
C GLU A 266 -24.79 9.15 28.42
N LEU A 267 -23.68 8.84 29.10
CA LEU A 267 -23.53 7.62 29.91
C LEU A 267 -23.27 7.89 31.40
N GLY A 268 -23.68 9.05 31.92
CA GLY A 268 -23.67 9.34 33.36
C GLY A 268 -22.35 9.90 33.91
N GLY A 269 -21.57 10.59 33.08
CA GLY A 269 -20.38 11.33 33.48
C GLY A 269 -19.07 10.54 33.50
N LYS A 270 -17.93 11.24 33.60
CA LYS A 270 -16.58 10.63 33.55
C LYS A 270 -16.32 9.59 34.64
N VAL A 271 -16.99 9.70 35.79
CA VAL A 271 -16.88 8.70 36.88
C VAL A 271 -17.48 7.36 36.47
N ALA A 272 -18.58 7.36 35.70
CA ALA A 272 -19.18 6.13 35.19
C ALA A 272 -18.27 5.45 34.15
N LEU A 273 -17.63 6.25 33.29
CA LEU A 273 -16.73 5.76 32.24
C LEU A 273 -15.51 4.98 32.78
N ALA A 274 -15.08 5.25 34.02
CA ALA A 274 -13.99 4.53 34.68
C ALA A 274 -14.26 3.03 34.92
N LYS A 275 -15.48 2.57 34.66
CA LYS A 275 -15.89 1.15 34.71
C LYS A 275 -16.22 0.59 33.32
N MET A 276 -16.10 1.40 32.28
CA MET A 276 -16.54 1.08 30.92
C MET A 276 -15.36 0.75 29.99
N ARG A 277 -15.70 0.08 28.89
CA ARG A 277 -14.75 -0.36 27.86
C ARG A 277 -14.93 0.49 26.60
N ALA A 278 -13.82 0.94 26.03
CA ALA A 278 -13.79 1.65 24.76
C ALA A 278 -13.09 0.83 23.67
N LEU A 279 -13.57 0.98 22.44
CA LEU A 279 -13.00 0.38 21.23
C LEU A 279 -12.49 1.50 20.31
N ASP A 280 -11.26 1.37 19.83
CA ASP A 280 -10.65 2.27 18.86
C ASP A 280 -10.34 1.45 17.60
N LEU A 281 -11.19 1.59 16.58
CA LEU A 281 -11.13 0.79 15.37
C LEU A 281 -10.44 1.59 14.25
N GLY A 282 -9.38 1.01 13.68
CA GLY A 282 -8.41 1.74 12.86
C GLY A 282 -7.47 2.58 13.73
N CYS A 283 -6.98 2.01 14.83
CA CYS A 283 -6.26 2.76 15.86
C CYS A 283 -4.86 3.22 15.41
N ALA A 284 -4.36 2.71 14.29
CA ALA A 284 -3.00 2.87 13.82
C ALA A 284 -1.97 2.65 14.94
N VAL A 285 -1.13 3.65 15.20
CA VAL A 285 -0.07 3.58 16.23
C VAL A 285 -0.58 3.89 17.65
N GLY A 286 -1.91 3.96 17.85
CA GLY A 286 -2.54 3.88 19.17
C GLY A 286 -2.76 5.20 19.92
N GLY A 287 -2.46 6.34 19.30
CA GLY A 287 -2.64 7.67 19.93
C GLY A 287 -4.01 7.91 20.58
N ALA A 288 -5.11 7.56 19.92
CA ALA A 288 -6.46 7.69 20.50
C ALA A 288 -6.69 6.65 21.61
N SER A 289 -6.29 5.40 21.43
CA SER A 289 -6.34 4.35 22.45
C SER A 289 -5.62 4.74 23.75
N PHE A 290 -4.44 5.35 23.67
CA PHE A 290 -3.72 5.87 24.84
C PHE A 290 -4.49 7.00 25.53
N GLU A 291 -5.09 7.93 24.78
CA GLU A 291 -5.90 9.00 25.35
C GLU A 291 -7.16 8.45 26.06
N LEU A 292 -7.85 7.49 25.45
CA LEU A 292 -9.02 6.83 26.05
C LEU A 292 -8.68 6.14 27.38
N SER A 293 -7.47 5.59 27.51
CA SER A 293 -7.00 4.91 28.73
C SER A 293 -6.99 5.80 29.99
N LYS A 294 -6.94 7.13 29.81
CA LYS A 294 -6.99 8.10 30.91
C LYS A 294 -8.33 8.05 31.64
N THR A 295 -9.40 7.71 30.93
CA THR A 295 -10.78 7.76 31.46
C THR A 295 -11.41 6.38 31.56
N PHE A 296 -11.31 5.55 30.51
CA PHE A 296 -11.96 4.25 30.45
C PHE A 296 -11.22 3.18 31.28
N ALA A 297 -11.95 2.14 31.69
CA ALA A 297 -11.38 0.99 32.41
C ALA A 297 -10.46 0.16 31.49
N GLN A 298 -10.84 0.05 30.21
CA GLN A 298 -10.07 -0.61 29.16
C GLN A 298 -10.29 0.13 27.84
N ALA A 299 -9.23 0.25 27.05
CA ALA A 299 -9.27 0.68 25.66
C ALA A 299 -8.61 -0.41 24.79
N LEU A 300 -9.36 -0.97 23.84
CA LEU A 300 -8.83 -1.88 22.84
C LEU A 300 -8.63 -1.12 21.52
N GLY A 301 -7.39 -1.07 21.04
CA GLY A 301 -7.07 -0.58 19.71
C GLY A 301 -6.95 -1.74 18.70
N ILE A 302 -7.62 -1.62 17.57
CA ILE A 302 -7.56 -2.60 16.47
C ILE A 302 -7.12 -1.89 15.20
N ASP A 303 -6.16 -2.47 14.48
CA ASP A 303 -5.77 -2.02 13.15
C ASP A 303 -5.41 -3.23 12.28
N LYS A 304 -5.60 -3.11 10.97
CA LYS A 304 -5.22 -4.17 10.02
C LYS A 304 -3.69 -4.27 9.91
N SER A 305 -2.98 -3.14 10.06
CA SER A 305 -1.53 -3.07 9.94
C SER A 305 -0.81 -3.71 11.12
N SER A 306 0.04 -4.69 10.82
CA SER A 306 0.89 -5.32 11.81
C SER A 306 2.01 -4.38 12.29
N SER A 307 2.55 -3.55 11.40
CA SER A 307 3.59 -2.56 11.72
C SER A 307 3.10 -1.46 12.66
N PHE A 308 1.89 -0.94 12.43
CA PHE A 308 1.25 0.02 13.33
C PHE A 308 1.02 -0.57 14.72
N ILE A 309 0.46 -1.78 14.78
CA ILE A 309 0.19 -2.46 16.05
C ILE A 309 1.48 -2.82 16.78
N ALA A 310 2.53 -3.23 16.07
CA ALA A 310 3.84 -3.48 16.67
C ALA A 310 4.40 -2.20 17.32
N ARG A 311 4.28 -1.05 16.66
CA ARG A 311 4.72 0.24 17.19
C ARG A 311 3.89 0.67 18.41
N ALA A 312 2.57 0.49 18.35
CA ALA A 312 1.66 0.78 19.45
C ALA A 312 1.97 -0.08 20.69
N LYS A 313 2.22 -1.39 20.50
CA LYS A 313 2.65 -2.30 21.56
C LYS A 313 4.01 -1.92 22.14
N ALA A 314 4.98 -1.55 21.31
CA ALA A 314 6.28 -1.09 21.77
C ALA A 314 6.15 0.17 22.66
N LEU A 315 5.31 1.15 22.27
CA LEU A 315 5.02 2.34 23.07
C LEU A 315 4.32 2.01 24.40
N ARG A 316 3.40 1.04 24.40
CA ARG A 316 2.72 0.57 25.60
C ARG A 316 3.69 -0.10 26.56
N ASP A 317 4.60 -0.92 26.05
CA ASP A 317 5.51 -1.75 26.85
C ASP A 317 6.78 -0.98 27.27
N ALA A 318 7.04 0.17 26.66
CA ALA A 318 8.12 1.07 27.05
C ALA A 318 7.97 1.54 28.50
N PHE A 319 8.97 1.24 29.33
CA PHE A 319 9.09 1.74 30.70
C PHE A 319 9.59 3.19 30.72
N SER A 320 9.37 3.91 31.83
CA SER A 320 9.90 5.28 32.00
C SER A 320 11.40 5.32 31.70
N GLY A 321 11.78 6.08 30.66
CA GLY A 321 13.16 6.25 30.20
C GLY A 321 13.50 5.54 28.88
N ALA A 322 12.68 4.58 28.41
CA ALA A 322 12.82 4.01 27.08
C ALA A 322 12.26 4.99 26.04
N LYS A 323 13.15 5.56 25.20
CA LYS A 323 12.75 6.46 24.12
C LYS A 323 12.27 5.63 22.94
N CYS A 324 10.97 5.56 22.73
CA CYS A 324 10.45 5.19 21.41
C CYS A 324 10.65 6.39 20.49
N GLU A 325 11.31 6.18 19.34
CA GLU A 325 11.58 7.25 18.39
C GLU A 325 10.92 6.95 17.03
N PHE A 326 10.69 8.01 16.25
CA PHE A 326 10.27 7.96 14.86
C PHE A 326 11.00 9.04 14.03
N HIS A 327 11.08 8.86 12.72
CA HIS A 327 11.79 9.80 11.84
C HIS A 327 10.83 10.83 11.24
N LEU A 328 11.17 12.11 11.40
CA LEU A 328 10.44 13.22 10.80
C LEU A 328 11.18 13.68 9.55
N ALA A 329 10.66 13.36 8.36
CA ALA A 329 11.29 13.75 7.08
C ALA A 329 11.40 15.27 6.94
N VAL A 330 12.52 15.79 6.43
CA VAL A 330 12.79 17.24 6.31
C VAL A 330 12.72 17.67 4.85
N GLU A 331 13.76 17.36 4.08
CA GLU A 331 13.85 17.55 2.62
C GLU A 331 14.97 16.67 2.06
N GLY A 332 14.88 16.30 0.77
CA GLY A 332 15.97 15.61 0.06
C GLY A 332 16.48 14.34 0.74
N GLY A 333 15.58 13.53 1.32
CA GLY A 333 15.93 12.29 2.04
C GLY A 333 16.45 12.49 3.47
N LYS A 334 16.62 13.72 3.95
CA LYS A 334 17.01 14.00 5.34
C LYS A 334 15.84 13.78 6.28
N SER A 335 16.13 13.32 7.49
CA SER A 335 15.14 13.16 8.56
C SER A 335 15.69 13.62 9.92
N ARG A 336 14.79 13.88 10.86
CA ARG A 336 15.09 14.22 12.26
C ARG A 336 14.40 13.21 13.17
N ASN A 337 15.13 12.64 14.14
CA ASN A 337 14.54 11.74 15.13
C ASN A 337 13.69 12.52 16.15
N ILE A 338 12.50 12.01 16.43
CA ILE A 338 11.60 12.53 17.46
C ILE A 338 11.37 11.44 18.49
N ALA A 339 11.67 11.74 19.75
CA ALA A 339 11.28 10.89 20.87
C ALA A 339 9.79 11.08 21.19
N VAL A 340 9.09 9.96 21.34
CA VAL A 340 7.69 9.94 21.75
C VAL A 340 7.62 9.91 23.27
N GLU A 341 6.90 10.89 23.83
CA GLU A 341 6.56 10.93 25.24
C GLU A 341 5.04 10.82 25.39
N LEU A 342 4.59 9.74 26.06
CA LEU A 342 3.19 9.60 26.43
C LEU A 342 2.88 10.51 27.62
N ASP A 343 1.70 11.14 27.61
CA ASP A 343 1.18 11.94 28.72
C ASP A 343 1.19 11.13 30.03
N ALA A 344 1.61 11.75 31.13
CA ALA A 344 1.75 11.10 32.44
C ALA A 344 0.44 10.50 32.99
N ASN A 345 -0.71 10.93 32.49
CA ASN A 345 -2.02 10.42 32.86
C ASN A 345 -2.42 9.15 32.10
N VAL A 346 -1.71 8.79 31.03
CA VAL A 346 -1.94 7.55 30.27
C VAL A 346 -1.79 6.35 31.20
N ARG A 347 -2.70 5.39 31.08
CA ARG A 347 -2.71 4.16 31.88
C ARG A 347 -2.43 2.98 30.96
N ARG A 348 -1.15 2.72 30.68
CA ARG A 348 -0.68 1.64 29.77
C ARG A 348 -1.31 0.28 30.05
N ALA A 349 -1.48 -0.09 31.32
CA ALA A 349 -2.10 -1.35 31.74
C ALA A 349 -3.60 -1.48 31.35
N ARG A 350 -4.24 -0.39 30.95
CA ARG A 350 -5.63 -0.36 30.47
C ARG A 350 -5.72 -0.43 28.94
N VAL A 351 -4.59 -0.45 28.24
CA VAL A 351 -4.55 -0.43 26.77
C VAL A 351 -4.14 -1.79 26.22
N GLU A 352 -4.92 -2.29 25.28
CA GLU A 352 -4.62 -3.48 24.53
C GLU A 352 -4.63 -3.16 23.03
N PHE A 353 -3.79 -3.87 22.27
CA PHE A 353 -3.69 -3.70 20.83
C PHE A 353 -3.75 -5.06 20.13
N SER A 354 -4.57 -5.15 19.09
CA SER A 354 -4.66 -6.35 18.25
C SER A 354 -4.58 -5.98 16.78
N THR A 355 -3.88 -6.81 16.01
CA THR A 355 -4.00 -6.78 14.55
C THR A 355 -5.30 -7.47 14.16
N GLY A 356 -6.05 -6.92 13.22
CA GLY A 356 -7.29 -7.51 12.74
C GLY A 356 -8.04 -6.65 11.74
N ASP A 357 -8.88 -7.28 10.91
CA ASP A 357 -9.67 -6.61 9.89
C ASP A 357 -10.96 -6.03 10.50
N ALA A 358 -11.15 -4.72 10.35
CA ALA A 358 -12.37 -4.03 10.78
C ALA A 358 -13.64 -4.52 10.04
N CYS A 359 -13.48 -5.21 8.91
CA CYS A 359 -14.56 -5.86 8.16
C CYS A 359 -14.86 -7.28 8.65
N ASP A 360 -14.06 -7.85 9.57
CA ASP A 360 -14.29 -9.16 10.17
C ASP A 360 -13.95 -9.12 11.67
N LEU A 361 -14.74 -8.36 12.44
CA LEU A 361 -14.52 -8.18 13.87
C LEU A 361 -14.71 -9.49 14.67
N GLY A 362 -15.49 -10.43 14.13
CA GLY A 362 -15.74 -11.73 14.74
C GLY A 362 -14.53 -12.66 14.75
N ALA A 363 -13.60 -12.49 13.79
CA ALA A 363 -12.36 -13.27 13.73
C ALA A 363 -11.28 -12.78 14.71
N ILE A 364 -11.43 -11.59 15.29
CA ILE A 364 -10.42 -10.98 16.16
C ILE A 364 -10.56 -11.51 17.58
N SER A 365 -9.60 -12.31 18.04
CA SER A 365 -9.65 -12.96 19.37
C SER A 365 -9.74 -12.00 20.55
N ALA A 366 -9.22 -10.78 20.42
CA ALA A 366 -9.33 -9.73 21.43
C ALA A 366 -10.74 -9.12 21.54
N VAL A 367 -11.58 -9.30 20.51
CA VAL A 367 -12.97 -8.86 20.51
C VAL A 367 -13.83 -9.92 21.16
N SER A 368 -14.38 -9.58 22.33
CA SER A 368 -15.31 -10.46 23.04
C SER A 368 -16.76 -10.00 22.85
N THR A 369 -17.62 -10.91 22.39
CA THR A 369 -19.07 -10.70 22.32
C THR A 369 -19.75 -10.82 23.69
N SER A 370 -19.09 -11.45 24.67
CA SER A 370 -19.61 -11.58 26.04
C SER A 370 -19.33 -10.37 26.93
N ALA A 371 -18.47 -9.46 26.47
CA ALA A 371 -18.18 -8.18 27.11
C ALA A 371 -18.42 -7.04 26.10
N PRO A 372 -19.57 -6.36 26.12
CA PRO A 372 -19.85 -5.30 25.16
C PRO A 372 -19.05 -4.01 25.44
N TYR A 373 -18.87 -3.20 24.40
CA TYR A 373 -18.23 -1.87 24.48
C TYR A 373 -19.25 -0.76 24.73
N HIS A 374 -18.84 0.29 25.41
CA HIS A 374 -19.73 1.43 25.74
C HIS A 374 -19.41 2.66 24.89
N ALA A 375 -18.19 2.74 24.36
CA ALA A 375 -17.75 3.80 23.47
C ALA A 375 -16.95 3.19 22.33
N ALA A 376 -17.19 3.62 21.09
CA ALA A 376 -16.37 3.22 19.94
C ALA A 376 -15.95 4.42 19.10
N LEU A 377 -14.71 4.39 18.60
CA LEU A 377 -14.14 5.39 17.71
C LEU A 377 -13.79 4.75 16.36
N LEU A 378 -14.16 5.42 15.27
CA LEU A 378 -13.64 5.17 13.92
C LEU A 378 -13.06 6.48 13.39
N ALA A 379 -11.79 6.74 13.65
CA ALA A 379 -11.14 7.99 13.26
C ALA A 379 -10.38 7.84 11.93
N ASN A 380 -10.86 8.50 10.88
CA ASN A 380 -10.30 8.44 9.53
C ASN A 380 -10.24 7.03 8.91
N LEU A 381 -11.15 6.14 9.34
CA LEU A 381 -11.20 4.75 8.89
C LEU A 381 -12.30 4.50 7.85
N LEU A 382 -13.51 5.03 8.05
CA LEU A 382 -14.73 4.57 7.35
C LEU A 382 -14.59 4.51 5.82
N CYS A 383 -14.01 5.55 5.21
CA CYS A 383 -13.83 5.67 3.76
C CYS A 383 -12.63 4.89 3.21
N ARG A 384 -12.00 4.03 4.03
CA ARG A 384 -10.90 3.13 3.67
C ARG A 384 -11.28 1.65 3.81
N LEU A 385 -12.54 1.37 4.14
CA LEU A 385 -13.04 0.01 4.32
C LEU A 385 -13.62 -0.54 3.01
N PRO A 386 -13.35 -1.81 2.66
CA PRO A 386 -14.04 -2.51 1.56
C PRO A 386 -15.55 -2.54 1.70
N ASP A 387 -16.05 -2.62 2.94
CA ASP A 387 -17.48 -2.61 3.22
C ASP A 387 -17.80 -1.82 4.51
N PRO A 388 -17.94 -0.48 4.41
CA PRO A 388 -18.21 0.36 5.56
C PRO A 388 -19.54 0.04 6.23
N ALA A 389 -20.55 -0.40 5.47
CA ALA A 389 -21.85 -0.75 6.02
C ALA A 389 -21.79 -2.03 6.85
N ALA A 390 -21.11 -3.06 6.35
CA ALA A 390 -20.90 -4.31 7.09
C ALA A 390 -20.09 -4.09 8.37
N CYS A 391 -19.07 -3.21 8.33
CA CYS A 391 -18.31 -2.83 9.52
C CYS A 391 -19.21 -2.19 10.60
N LEU A 392 -20.05 -1.22 10.23
CA LEU A 392 -20.96 -0.55 11.17
C LEU A 392 -22.03 -1.51 11.73
N GLN A 393 -22.53 -2.43 10.91
CA GLN A 393 -23.45 -3.49 11.35
C GLN A 393 -22.80 -4.40 12.41
N GLN A 394 -21.60 -4.91 12.14
CA GLN A 394 -20.86 -5.73 13.10
C GLN A 394 -20.57 -4.95 14.39
N LEU A 395 -20.09 -3.72 14.26
CA LEU A 395 -19.82 -2.86 15.40
C LEU A 395 -21.06 -2.67 16.28
N SER A 396 -22.23 -2.43 15.69
CA SER A 396 -23.49 -2.25 16.43
C SER A 396 -23.81 -3.43 17.36
N SER A 397 -23.46 -4.65 16.95
CA SER A 397 -23.67 -5.88 17.74
C SER A 397 -22.71 -6.02 18.93
N LEU A 398 -21.55 -5.36 18.87
CA LEU A 398 -20.53 -5.34 19.94
C LEU A 398 -20.79 -4.26 20.99
N MET A 399 -21.70 -3.32 20.72
CA MET A 399 -22.00 -2.23 21.62
C MET A 399 -22.99 -2.64 22.71
N ALA A 400 -22.87 -2.05 23.89
CA ALA A 400 -23.79 -2.19 25.01
C ALA A 400 -25.13 -1.44 24.74
N PRO A 401 -26.21 -1.75 25.47
CA PRO A 401 -27.47 -0.99 25.36
C PRO A 401 -27.31 0.51 25.66
N GLN A 402 -26.44 0.87 26.61
CA GLN A 402 -26.05 2.26 26.88
C GLN A 402 -24.66 2.50 26.30
N SER A 403 -24.62 3.00 25.07
CA SER A 403 -23.37 3.20 24.35
C SER A 403 -23.41 4.37 23.37
N VAL A 404 -22.22 4.81 23.00
CA VAL A 404 -22.00 5.85 21.98
C VAL A 404 -20.97 5.40 20.94
N ILE A 405 -21.11 5.90 19.72
CA ILE A 405 -20.16 5.69 18.62
C ILE A 405 -19.79 7.06 18.05
N LEU A 406 -18.50 7.31 17.84
CA LEU A 406 -17.99 8.48 17.14
C LEU A 406 -17.33 8.04 15.83
N ILE A 407 -17.89 8.48 14.71
CA ILE A 407 -17.34 8.25 13.37
C ILE A 407 -16.73 9.57 12.90
N VAL A 408 -15.46 9.57 12.52
CA VAL A 408 -14.78 10.77 12.00
C VAL A 408 -14.26 10.45 10.60
N SER A 409 -14.86 11.04 9.56
CA SER A 409 -14.51 10.74 8.17
C SER A 409 -14.53 11.99 7.28
N PRO A 410 -13.59 12.10 6.33
CA PRO A 410 -13.63 13.13 5.30
C PRO A 410 -14.47 12.74 4.08
N TYR A 411 -15.05 11.53 4.05
CA TYR A 411 -15.83 10.98 2.94
C TYR A 411 -15.12 11.04 1.57
N SER A 412 -13.78 10.98 1.57
CA SER A 412 -12.96 11.10 0.37
C SER A 412 -12.96 9.86 -0.53
N TRP A 413 -14.00 9.02 -0.45
CA TRP A 413 -14.11 7.69 -1.04
C TRP A 413 -13.24 7.44 -2.28
N MET A 414 -12.51 6.33 -2.28
CA MET A 414 -11.71 5.91 -3.42
C MET A 414 -12.01 4.46 -3.76
N GLU A 415 -12.16 4.18 -5.06
CA GLU A 415 -12.57 2.86 -5.57
C GLU A 415 -11.52 1.77 -5.29
N ASN A 416 -10.27 2.15 -4.99
CA ASN A 416 -9.21 1.24 -4.54
C ASN A 416 -9.30 0.83 -3.05
N PHE A 417 -10.27 1.34 -2.31
CA PHE A 417 -10.56 0.88 -0.95
C PHE A 417 -11.98 0.40 -0.80
N THR A 418 -12.92 1.12 -1.40
CA THR A 418 -14.36 0.84 -1.28
C THR A 418 -14.95 0.79 -2.69
N PRO A 419 -15.50 -0.35 -3.13
CA PRO A 419 -16.27 -0.42 -4.36
C PRO A 419 -17.35 0.67 -4.41
N ARG A 420 -17.54 1.29 -5.58
CA ARG A 420 -18.39 2.50 -5.73
C ARG A 420 -19.83 2.30 -5.26
N ASP A 421 -20.38 1.11 -5.45
CA ASP A 421 -21.72 0.71 -5.02
C ASP A 421 -21.87 0.61 -3.50
N LYS A 422 -20.76 0.52 -2.76
CA LYS A 422 -20.72 0.46 -1.29
C LYS A 422 -20.45 1.81 -0.63
N TRP A 423 -20.32 2.90 -1.39
CA TRP A 423 -20.09 4.23 -0.83
C TRP A 423 -21.31 4.72 -0.03
N LEU A 424 -21.06 5.13 1.22
CA LEU A 424 -22.06 5.82 2.03
C LEU A 424 -22.06 7.33 1.68
N ASP A 425 -22.41 7.65 0.43
CA ASP A 425 -22.48 9.00 -0.12
C ASP A 425 -23.91 9.41 -0.55
N PRO A 426 -24.45 10.61 -0.18
CA PRO A 426 -23.82 11.67 0.61
C PRO A 426 -23.44 11.24 2.03
N GLY A 427 -22.20 11.55 2.42
CA GLY A 427 -21.54 11.11 3.67
C GLY A 427 -22.42 11.19 4.92
N GLU A 428 -22.78 12.42 5.31
CA GLU A 428 -23.54 12.70 6.52
C GLU A 428 -24.90 11.98 6.53
N GLU A 429 -25.65 12.10 5.42
CA GLU A 429 -27.02 11.60 5.30
C GLU A 429 -27.07 10.06 5.31
N LYS A 430 -26.24 9.39 4.48
CA LYS A 430 -26.23 7.94 4.39
C LYS A 430 -25.68 7.27 5.64
N VAL A 431 -24.62 7.82 6.25
CA VAL A 431 -24.12 7.30 7.52
C VAL A 431 -25.17 7.48 8.62
N THR A 432 -25.83 8.64 8.70
CA THR A 432 -26.89 8.87 9.68
C THR A 432 -28.05 7.91 9.50
N ALA A 433 -28.55 7.73 8.27
CA ALA A 433 -29.65 6.83 7.98
C ALA A 433 -29.32 5.36 8.30
N LEU A 434 -28.10 4.92 8.00
CA LEU A 434 -27.63 3.58 8.36
C LEU A 434 -27.57 3.42 9.88
N MET A 435 -26.94 4.35 10.60
CA MET A 435 -26.86 4.29 12.06
C MET A 435 -28.24 4.32 12.72
N ASP A 436 -29.16 5.14 12.22
CA ASP A 436 -30.56 5.16 12.68
C ASP A 436 -31.24 3.80 12.51
N SER A 437 -31.02 3.12 11.38
CA SER A 437 -31.54 1.76 11.15
C SER A 437 -30.93 0.72 12.11
N LEU A 438 -29.73 0.98 12.64
CA LEU A 438 -29.05 0.16 13.64
C LEU A 438 -29.42 0.53 15.08
N GLY A 439 -30.38 1.44 15.27
CA GLY A 439 -30.87 1.86 16.59
C GLY A 439 -30.01 2.94 17.25
N PHE A 440 -29.22 3.68 16.47
CA PHE A 440 -28.37 4.76 16.95
C PHE A 440 -28.86 6.11 16.42
N GLU A 441 -29.22 7.03 17.30
CA GLU A 441 -29.60 8.39 16.92
C GLU A 441 -28.38 9.31 16.93
N ARG A 442 -28.30 10.21 15.95
CA ARG A 442 -27.22 11.20 15.89
C ARG A 442 -27.44 12.32 16.89
N VAL A 443 -26.43 12.61 17.70
CA VAL A 443 -26.45 13.65 18.75
C VAL A 443 -25.34 14.69 18.61
N LEU A 444 -24.36 14.46 17.73
CA LEU A 444 -23.23 15.36 17.52
C LEU A 444 -22.81 15.41 16.05
N VAL A 445 -22.50 16.62 15.59
CA VAL A 445 -21.81 16.90 14.31
C VAL A 445 -20.74 17.95 14.57
N ARG A 446 -19.52 17.74 14.08
CA ARG A 446 -18.43 18.72 14.22
C ARG A 446 -17.34 18.49 13.19
N ASP A 447 -16.70 19.55 12.72
CA ASP A 447 -15.48 19.42 11.92
C ASP A 447 -14.25 19.19 12.81
N VAL A 448 -13.42 18.22 12.42
CA VAL A 448 -12.17 17.88 13.10
C VAL A 448 -11.05 17.83 12.05
N PRO A 449 -10.35 18.97 11.83
CA PRO A 449 -9.24 19.03 10.89
C PRO A 449 -8.08 18.12 11.32
N LEU A 450 -7.35 17.55 10.37
CA LEU A 450 -6.10 16.83 10.60
C LEU A 450 -5.03 17.22 9.59
N LEU A 451 -3.79 16.92 9.95
CA LEU A 451 -2.61 17.07 9.10
C LEU A 451 -1.81 15.79 9.07
N ILE A 452 -1.60 15.26 7.86
CA ILE A 452 -0.58 14.24 7.62
C ILE A 452 0.61 14.96 7.01
N ARG A 453 1.76 14.90 7.68
CA ARG A 453 2.96 15.59 7.26
C ARG A 453 3.84 14.64 6.45
N GLU A 454 4.09 14.97 5.19
CA GLU A 454 5.01 14.21 4.34
C GLU A 454 6.46 14.62 4.58
N HIS A 455 6.75 15.92 4.58
CA HIS A 455 8.06 16.48 4.92
C HIS A 455 7.91 17.93 5.41
N GLU A 456 9.01 18.67 5.65
CA GLU A 456 8.98 19.97 6.35
C GLU A 456 8.09 21.04 5.73
N ARG A 457 7.83 20.93 4.42
CA ARG A 457 7.07 21.92 3.64
C ARG A 457 5.90 21.32 2.86
N LYS A 458 5.55 20.04 3.09
CA LYS A 458 4.45 19.36 2.40
C LYS A 458 3.57 18.63 3.40
N TYR A 459 2.30 19.03 3.41
CA TYR A 459 1.26 18.53 4.29
C TYR A 459 0.03 18.17 3.49
N GLN A 460 -0.67 17.13 3.92
CA GLN A 460 -2.05 16.87 3.53
C GLN A 460 -2.95 17.45 4.62
N TYR A 461 -3.69 18.50 4.27
CA TYR A 461 -4.70 19.10 5.15
C TYR A 461 -6.07 18.53 4.81
N ILE A 462 -6.71 17.93 5.81
CA ILE A 462 -7.99 17.24 5.65
C ILE A 462 -8.94 17.76 6.72
N VAL A 463 -10.18 18.10 6.35
CA VAL A 463 -11.24 18.42 7.31
C VAL A 463 -12.21 17.26 7.35
N SER A 464 -12.12 16.46 8.41
CA SER A 464 -13.02 15.32 8.61
C SER A 464 -14.25 15.74 9.40
N GLN A 465 -15.42 15.24 9.03
CA GLN A 465 -16.63 15.43 9.80
C GLN A 465 -16.74 14.33 10.87
N ALA A 466 -16.93 14.74 12.12
CA ALA A 466 -17.22 13.88 13.24
C ALA A 466 -18.74 13.80 13.45
N LEU A 467 -19.28 12.59 13.34
CA LEU A 467 -20.66 12.25 13.67
C LEU A 467 -20.70 11.40 14.93
N GLY A 468 -21.32 11.92 15.98
CA GLY A 468 -21.51 11.22 17.24
C GLY A 468 -22.93 10.68 17.35
N PHE A 469 -23.03 9.42 17.74
CA PHE A 469 -24.27 8.67 17.83
C PHE A 469 -24.45 8.09 19.22
N ARG A 470 -25.68 8.13 19.73
CA ARG A 470 -26.11 7.46 20.96
C ARG A 470 -27.03 6.29 20.60
N ARG A 471 -26.87 5.16 21.27
CA ARG A 471 -27.82 4.05 21.15
C ARG A 471 -29.14 4.42 21.82
N ARG A 472 -30.26 4.23 21.11
CA ARG A 472 -31.59 4.44 21.69
C ARG A 472 -31.82 3.41 22.79
N SER A 473 -32.38 3.87 23.92
CA SER A 473 -32.91 2.96 24.92
C SER A 473 -33.99 2.10 24.27
N ALA A 474 -33.90 0.79 24.44
CA ALA A 474 -34.89 -0.17 23.97
C ALA A 474 -36.27 0.06 24.61
#